data_AF-A0A7R9IQP7-F1
#
_entry.id   AF-A0A7R9IQP7-F1
#
_cell.length_a   1.000
_cell.length_b   1.000
_cell.length_c   1.000
_cell.angle_alpha   90.00
_cell.angle_beta   90.00
_cell.angle_gamma   90.00
#
_symmetry.space_group_name_H-M   'P 1'
#
loop_
_entity.id
_entity.type
_entity.pdbx_description
1 polymer ?
#
loop_
_entity_poly.entity_id
_entity_poly.type
_entity_poly.pdbx_seq_one_letter_code
_entity_poly.pdbx_strand_id
1 'polypeptide(L)'
;MLTESQVLTDPPLMFCDEPTSGLDSFMAQNVVSVLKAMANKGKTVVSTIHQPSSEVFSLFDKVLLMAEGRVAFLGSTDEACKFFKQMGAACPSNYNPADYFIQLLAVIPTREDSCKQTIELICDNFQNSEIGLKIHHDTEPRTDLQMQEMVVGGWMDLGSSWKVSDSKRSPYKASWWAQMRAVLWRSWLATMKEPVLIKVRVLQTVLVGLLIGVIYYGQELNQDGVMNINGAIFILIINMTFQNVFAVIN
;
A
#
# COMPACT_ATOMS: atom_id res chain seq x y z
N MET A 1 -1.63 4.41 6.20
CA MET A 1 -0.30 5.05 6.42
C MET A 1 0.57 5.06 5.16
N LEU A 2 0.45 4.10 4.23
CA LEU A 2 1.26 4.09 2.99
C LEU A 2 0.86 5.19 1.98
N THR A 3 -0.41 5.60 1.96
CA THR A 3 -0.93 6.62 1.04
C THR A 3 -0.38 8.03 1.31
N GLU A 4 -0.30 8.46 2.57
CA GLU A 4 0.23 9.79 2.93
C GLU A 4 1.71 9.98 2.55
N SER A 5 2.53 8.94 2.70
CA SER A 5 3.95 9.01 2.35
C SER A 5 4.19 9.11 0.85
N GLN A 6 3.28 8.58 0.01
CA GLN A 6 3.42 8.66 -1.44
C GLN A 6 3.02 10.05 -1.96
N VAL A 7 1.97 10.66 -1.38
CA VAL A 7 1.56 12.04 -1.72
C VAL A 7 2.71 13.03 -1.49
N LEU A 8 3.50 12.84 -0.42
CA LEU A 8 4.68 13.65 -0.12
C LEU A 8 5.79 13.59 -1.18
N THR A 9 5.81 12.55 -2.02
CA THR A 9 6.86 12.38 -3.05
C THR A 9 6.49 12.94 -4.42
N ASP A 10 5.30 13.51 -4.55
CA ASP A 10 4.72 14.13 -5.75
C ASP A 10 4.94 13.33 -7.07
N PRO A 11 4.65 12.02 -7.10
CA PRO A 11 4.88 11.24 -8.31
C PRO A 11 3.81 11.56 -9.37
N PRO A 12 4.16 11.43 -10.68
CA PRO A 12 3.19 11.61 -11.77
C PRO A 12 2.13 10.50 -11.81
N LEU A 13 2.48 9.31 -11.32
CA LEU A 13 1.64 8.12 -11.30
C LEU A 13 1.54 7.64 -9.84
N MET A 14 0.31 7.53 -9.34
CA MET A 14 0.02 7.06 -7.98
C MET A 14 -0.83 5.79 -8.03
N PHE A 15 -0.42 4.79 -7.28
CA PHE A 15 -1.19 3.56 -7.03
C PHE A 15 -1.71 3.59 -5.60
N CYS A 16 -3.02 3.53 -5.43
CA CYS A 16 -3.67 3.56 -4.12
C CYS A 16 -4.48 2.28 -3.92
N ASP A 17 -3.96 1.39 -3.08
CA ASP A 17 -4.65 0.15 -2.73
C ASP A 17 -5.65 0.40 -1.59
N GLU A 18 -6.93 0.16 -1.86
CA GLU A 18 -8.06 0.30 -0.94
C GLU A 18 -8.04 1.56 -0.05
N PRO A 19 -7.91 2.79 -0.59
CA PRO A 19 -7.72 3.99 0.21
C PRO A 19 -8.93 4.37 1.08
N THR A 20 -10.10 3.76 0.82
CA THR A 20 -11.35 3.99 1.54
C THR A 20 -11.65 2.91 2.58
N SER A 21 -10.82 1.87 2.71
CA SER A 21 -11.04 0.76 3.63
C SER A 21 -11.00 1.22 5.09
N GLY A 22 -12.02 0.84 5.87
CA GLY A 22 -12.15 1.24 7.28
C GLY A 22 -12.59 2.69 7.52
N LEU A 23 -12.96 3.43 6.47
CA LEU A 23 -13.54 4.77 6.59
C LEU A 23 -15.07 4.74 6.49
N ASP A 24 -15.73 5.72 7.09
CA ASP A 24 -17.15 5.96 6.85
C ASP A 24 -17.37 6.56 5.44
N SER A 25 -18.63 6.61 4.99
CA SER A 25 -18.98 7.05 3.64
C SER A 25 -18.54 8.49 3.34
N PHE A 26 -18.57 9.38 4.35
CA PHE A 26 -18.20 10.78 4.20
C PHE A 26 -16.69 10.96 4.08
N MET A 27 -15.91 10.30 4.94
CA MET A 27 -14.45 10.33 4.88
C MET A 27 -13.92 9.66 3.61
N ALA A 28 -14.54 8.56 3.18
CA ALA A 28 -14.21 7.91 1.92
C ALA A 28 -14.39 8.86 0.72
N GLN A 29 -15.51 9.60 0.67
CA GLN A 29 -15.76 10.61 -0.37
C GLN A 29 -14.72 11.73 -0.35
N ASN A 30 -14.34 12.22 0.83
CA ASN A 30 -13.28 13.23 0.96
C ASN A 30 -11.94 12.72 0.43
N VAL A 31 -11.56 11.48 0.76
CA VAL A 31 -10.32 10.87 0.25
C VAL A 31 -10.34 10.79 -1.28
N VAL A 32 -11.43 10.28 -1.86
CA VAL A 32 -11.56 10.18 -3.33
C VAL A 32 -11.58 11.56 -3.99
N SER A 33 -12.20 12.56 -3.36
CA SER A 33 -12.18 13.95 -3.86
C SER A 33 -10.77 14.54 -3.90
N VAL A 34 -9.94 14.23 -2.89
CA VAL A 34 -8.52 14.64 -2.89
C VAL A 34 -7.75 13.93 -3.99
N LEU A 35 -7.96 12.63 -4.19
CA LEU A 35 -7.37 11.86 -5.30
C LEU A 35 -7.77 12.45 -6.66
N LYS A 36 -9.04 12.81 -6.82
CA LYS A 36 -9.58 13.47 -8.02
C LYS A 36 -8.93 14.83 -8.24
N ALA A 37 -8.80 15.66 -7.21
CA ALA A 37 -8.14 16.95 -7.30
C ALA A 37 -6.66 16.82 -7.69
N MET A 38 -5.98 15.75 -7.27
CA MET A 38 -4.63 15.44 -7.73
C MET A 38 -4.60 15.01 -9.18
N ALA A 39 -5.57 14.21 -9.64
CA ALA A 39 -5.69 13.83 -11.05
C ALA A 39 -5.89 15.06 -11.95
N ASN A 40 -6.77 15.98 -11.54
CA ASN A 40 -7.02 17.25 -12.23
C ASN A 40 -5.78 18.16 -12.34
N LYS A 41 -4.76 17.96 -11.49
CA LYS A 41 -3.47 18.66 -11.56
C LYS A 41 -2.49 18.02 -12.56
N GLY A 42 -2.94 17.05 -13.36
CA GLY A 42 -2.12 16.37 -14.37
C GLY A 42 -1.42 15.11 -13.87
N LYS A 43 -1.87 14.53 -12.76
CA LYS A 43 -1.38 13.23 -12.27
C LYS A 43 -2.28 12.09 -12.75
N THR A 44 -1.70 10.91 -12.90
CA THR A 44 -2.44 9.67 -13.12
C THR A 44 -2.61 8.97 -11.78
N VAL A 45 -3.86 8.68 -11.39
CA VAL A 45 -4.18 7.96 -10.16
C VAL A 45 -4.90 6.66 -10.52
N VAL A 46 -4.38 5.54 -10.03
CA VAL A 46 -4.99 4.22 -10.16
C VAL A 46 -5.31 3.74 -8.75
N SER A 47 -6.56 3.35 -8.51
CA SER A 47 -6.98 2.91 -7.19
C SER A 47 -7.97 1.74 -7.23
N THR A 48 -7.82 0.82 -6.29
CA THR A 48 -8.76 -0.27 -6.00
C THR A 48 -9.74 0.19 -4.94
N ILE A 49 -11.05 0.07 -5.18
CA ILE A 49 -12.09 0.44 -4.21
C ILE A 49 -13.11 -0.69 -4.13
N HIS A 50 -13.26 -1.26 -2.94
CA HIS A 50 -14.29 -2.25 -2.66
C HIS A 50 -15.62 -1.54 -2.41
N GLN A 51 -16.60 -1.81 -3.26
CA GLN A 51 -18.00 -1.35 -3.12
C GLN A 51 -18.14 0.16 -2.86
N PRO A 52 -17.79 1.03 -3.83
CA PRO A 52 -17.95 2.47 -3.67
C PRO A 52 -19.43 2.85 -3.55
N SER A 53 -19.72 3.88 -2.74
CA SER A 53 -21.04 4.52 -2.75
C SER A 53 -21.32 5.15 -4.13
N SER A 54 -22.59 5.39 -4.45
CA SER A 54 -22.96 6.00 -5.74
C SER A 54 -22.33 7.39 -5.94
N GLU A 55 -22.14 8.15 -4.86
CA GLU A 55 -21.44 9.43 -4.89
C GLU A 55 -19.95 9.30 -5.18
N VAL A 56 -19.30 8.27 -4.63
CA VAL A 56 -17.89 7.99 -4.93
C VAL A 56 -17.74 7.49 -6.37
N PHE A 57 -18.66 6.63 -6.80
CA PHE A 57 -18.65 6.06 -8.15
C PHE A 57 -18.72 7.15 -9.24
N SER A 58 -19.52 8.19 -9.04
CA SER A 58 -19.64 9.29 -10.01
C SER A 58 -18.40 10.18 -10.13
N LEU A 59 -17.46 10.11 -9.20
CA LEU A 59 -16.22 10.90 -9.23
C LEU A 59 -15.15 10.29 -10.16
N PHE A 60 -15.27 9.02 -10.52
CA PHE A 60 -14.27 8.33 -11.34
C PHE A 60 -14.31 8.79 -12.80
N ASP A 61 -13.12 9.09 -13.36
CA ASP A 61 -12.97 9.35 -14.80
C ASP A 61 -13.14 8.08 -15.62
N LYS A 62 -12.56 6.97 -15.13
CA LYS A 62 -12.62 5.65 -15.72
C LYS A 62 -12.79 4.60 -14.63
N VAL A 63 -13.54 3.55 -14.93
CA VAL A 63 -13.77 2.38 -14.09
C VAL A 63 -13.26 1.15 -14.82
N LEU A 64 -12.44 0.36 -14.13
CA LEU A 64 -12.00 -0.97 -14.56
C LEU A 64 -12.75 -2.00 -13.74
N LEU A 65 -13.57 -2.83 -14.39
CA LEU A 65 -14.25 -3.97 -13.78
C LEU A 65 -13.56 -5.25 -14.22
N MET A 66 -13.23 -6.10 -13.25
CA MET A 66 -12.56 -7.39 -13.48
C MET A 66 -13.29 -8.50 -12.76
N ALA A 67 -13.33 -9.67 -13.38
CA ALA A 67 -13.91 -10.89 -12.82
C ALA A 67 -13.12 -12.10 -13.33
N GLU A 68 -12.81 -13.06 -12.44
CA GLU A 68 -12.05 -14.27 -12.79
C GLU A 68 -10.75 -13.98 -13.57
N GLY A 69 -10.06 -12.89 -13.24
CA GLY A 69 -8.82 -12.46 -13.90
C GLY A 69 -9.00 -11.86 -15.30
N ARG A 70 -10.23 -11.73 -15.81
CA ARG A 70 -10.56 -11.11 -17.10
C ARG A 70 -11.11 -9.69 -16.90
N VAL A 71 -10.92 -8.84 -17.92
CA VAL A 71 -11.50 -7.49 -17.95
C VAL A 71 -12.94 -7.60 -18.45
N ALA A 72 -13.88 -7.28 -17.57
CA ALA A 72 -15.30 -7.23 -17.90
C ALA A 72 -15.70 -5.89 -18.52
N PHE A 73 -15.07 -4.79 -18.10
CA PHE A 73 -15.29 -3.46 -18.66
C PHE A 73 -14.14 -2.51 -18.31
N LEU A 74 -13.78 -1.61 -19.22
CA LEU A 74 -12.92 -0.47 -18.96
C LEU A 74 -13.43 0.74 -19.75
N GLY A 75 -13.72 1.84 -19.07
CA GLY A 75 -14.26 3.05 -19.70
C GLY A 75 -14.80 4.04 -18.66
N SER A 76 -15.48 5.09 -19.09
CA SER A 76 -16.16 6.03 -18.17
C SER A 76 -17.35 5.38 -17.47
N THR A 77 -17.80 6.00 -16.37
CA THR A 77 -18.97 5.55 -15.60
C THR A 77 -20.25 5.55 -16.45
N ASP A 78 -20.42 6.55 -17.33
CA ASP A 78 -21.55 6.64 -18.25
C ASP A 78 -21.52 5.56 -19.35
N GLU A 79 -20.33 5.24 -19.87
CA GLU A 79 -20.13 4.15 -20.84
C GLU A 79 -20.43 2.79 -20.20
N ALA A 80 -20.07 2.59 -18.94
CA ALA A 80 -20.39 1.36 -18.21
C ALA A 80 -21.92 1.15 -18.18
N CYS A 81 -22.66 2.17 -17.76
CA CYS A 81 -24.13 2.13 -17.73
C CYS A 81 -24.75 1.80 -19.10
N LYS A 82 -24.21 2.36 -20.19
CA LYS A 82 -24.68 2.07 -21.56
C LYS A 82 -24.35 0.64 -21.99
N PHE A 83 -23.15 0.17 -21.71
CA PHE A 83 -22.68 -1.16 -22.06
C PHE A 83 -23.52 -2.25 -21.38
N PHE A 84 -23.71 -2.17 -20.06
CA PHE A 84 -24.55 -3.13 -19.33
C PHE A 84 -26.03 -3.06 -19.74
N LYS A 85 -26.54 -1.87 -20.07
CA LYS A 85 -27.90 -1.72 -20.63
C LYS A 85 -28.07 -2.40 -21.98
N GLN A 86 -27.08 -2.35 -22.87
CA GLN A 86 -27.11 -3.03 -24.17
C GLN A 86 -27.08 -4.55 -24.03
N MET A 87 -26.42 -5.09 -23.00
CA MET A 87 -26.41 -6.51 -22.68
C MET A 87 -27.68 -7.00 -21.97
N GLY A 88 -28.70 -6.14 -21.79
CA GLY A 88 -29.94 -6.48 -21.08
C GLY A 88 -29.83 -6.45 -19.55
N ALA A 89 -28.69 -6.01 -19.01
CA ALA A 89 -28.44 -5.84 -17.58
C ALA A 89 -28.48 -4.34 -17.19
N ALA A 90 -29.61 -3.68 -17.44
CA ALA A 90 -29.77 -2.27 -17.09
C ALA A 90 -29.88 -2.09 -15.56
N CYS A 91 -29.06 -1.22 -14.98
CA CYS A 91 -29.15 -0.89 -13.56
C CYS A 91 -30.49 -0.18 -13.24
N PRO A 92 -31.24 -0.63 -12.22
CA PRO A 92 -32.44 0.06 -11.74
C PRO A 92 -32.14 1.46 -11.20
N SER A 93 -33.08 2.39 -11.30
CA SER A 93 -32.89 3.80 -10.88
C SER A 93 -32.60 3.98 -9.39
N ASN A 94 -33.05 3.05 -8.56
CA ASN A 94 -32.95 3.12 -7.09
C ASN A 94 -31.81 2.24 -6.56
N TYR A 95 -30.90 1.83 -7.42
CA TYR A 95 -29.81 0.92 -7.08
C TYR A 95 -28.46 1.55 -7.39
N ASN A 96 -27.44 1.23 -6.59
CA ASN A 96 -26.09 1.72 -6.82
C ASN A 96 -25.49 1.03 -8.04
N PRO A 97 -25.11 1.75 -9.12
CA PRO A 97 -24.54 1.13 -10.32
C PRO A 97 -23.29 0.30 -10.02
N ALA A 98 -22.43 0.78 -9.12
CA ALA A 98 -21.20 0.07 -8.77
C ALA A 98 -21.50 -1.30 -8.13
N ASP A 99 -22.43 -1.31 -7.18
CA ASP A 99 -22.84 -2.53 -6.48
C ASP A 99 -23.56 -3.50 -7.43
N TYR A 100 -24.40 -2.97 -8.33
CA TYR A 100 -25.08 -3.77 -9.35
C TYR A 100 -24.08 -4.48 -10.28
N PHE A 101 -23.08 -3.76 -10.79
CA PHE A 101 -22.09 -4.35 -11.68
C PHE A 101 -21.20 -5.36 -10.96
N ILE A 102 -20.81 -5.09 -9.70
CA ILE A 102 -20.04 -6.04 -8.89
C ILE A 102 -20.88 -7.31 -8.64
N GLN A 103 -22.16 -7.18 -8.31
CA GLN A 103 -23.05 -8.31 -8.08
C GLN A 103 -23.26 -9.15 -9.34
N LEU A 104 -23.38 -8.52 -10.52
CA LEU A 104 -23.49 -9.20 -11.81
C LEU A 104 -22.24 -10.01 -12.14
N LEU A 105 -21.07 -9.54 -11.70
CA LEU A 105 -19.77 -10.15 -11.92
C LEU A 105 -19.32 -11.07 -10.78
N ALA A 106 -20.14 -11.23 -9.73
CA ALA A 106 -19.82 -12.07 -8.58
C ALA A 106 -20.25 -13.54 -8.82
N VAL A 107 -19.35 -14.47 -8.49
CA VAL A 107 -19.64 -15.90 -8.54
C VAL A 107 -20.30 -16.32 -7.21
N ILE A 108 -21.53 -16.82 -7.29
CA ILE A 108 -22.28 -17.30 -6.13
C ILE A 108 -22.15 -18.84 -6.05
N PRO A 109 -21.79 -19.42 -4.90
CA PRO A 109 -21.53 -20.87 -4.76
C PRO A 109 -22.69 -21.79 -5.18
N THR A 110 -23.93 -21.30 -5.08
CA THR A 110 -25.12 -22.09 -5.42
C THR A 110 -25.39 -22.16 -6.93
N ARG A 111 -24.75 -21.31 -7.75
CA ARG A 111 -24.98 -21.20 -9.20
C ARG A 111 -23.69 -20.88 -9.97
N GLU A 112 -22.57 -21.51 -9.59
CA GLU A 112 -21.26 -21.17 -10.14
C GLU A 112 -21.20 -21.26 -11.67
N ASP A 113 -21.73 -22.32 -12.26
CA ASP A 113 -21.65 -22.56 -13.71
C ASP A 113 -22.37 -21.46 -14.51
N SER A 114 -23.58 -21.07 -14.10
CA SER A 114 -24.33 -20.00 -14.76
C SER A 114 -23.67 -18.64 -14.57
N CYS A 115 -23.10 -18.36 -13.39
CA CYS A 115 -22.37 -17.13 -13.12
C CYS A 115 -21.12 -17.03 -14.01
N LYS A 116 -20.33 -18.10 -14.11
CA LYS A 116 -19.12 -18.14 -14.95
C LYS A 116 -19.45 -17.95 -16.42
N GLN A 117 -20.49 -18.60 -16.94
CA GLN A 117 -20.96 -18.39 -18.31
C GLN A 117 -21.37 -16.92 -18.57
N THR A 118 -22.03 -16.29 -17.60
CA THR A 118 -22.42 -14.87 -17.71
C THR A 118 -21.20 -13.96 -17.74
N ILE A 119 -20.20 -14.23 -16.88
CA ILE A 119 -18.94 -13.48 -16.85
C ILE A 119 -18.17 -13.64 -18.17
N GLU A 120 -18.10 -14.87 -18.72
CA GLU A 120 -17.47 -15.14 -20.00
C GLU A 120 -18.16 -14.35 -21.13
N LEU A 121 -19.50 -14.40 -21.20
CA LEU A 121 -20.27 -13.64 -22.19
C LEU A 121 -20.03 -12.14 -22.09
N ILE A 122 -19.99 -11.58 -20.87
CA ILE A 122 -19.72 -10.15 -20.64
C ILE A 122 -18.30 -9.79 -21.10
N CYS A 123 -17.29 -10.58 -20.70
CA CYS A 123 -15.90 -10.34 -21.07
C CYS A 123 -15.71 -10.44 -22.60
N ASP A 124 -16.30 -11.44 -23.24
CA ASP A 124 -16.20 -11.64 -24.69
C ASP A 124 -16.91 -10.51 -25.46
N ASN A 125 -18.08 -10.08 -24.98
CA ASN A 125 -18.80 -8.96 -25.59
C ASN A 125 -18.00 -7.66 -25.42
N PHE A 126 -17.39 -7.43 -24.25
CA PHE A 126 -16.53 -6.26 -24.05
C PHE A 126 -15.33 -6.26 -25.01
N GLN A 127 -14.65 -7.40 -25.17
CA GLN A 127 -13.52 -7.52 -26.12
C GLN A 127 -13.93 -7.23 -27.56
N ASN A 128 -15.14 -7.62 -27.97
CA ASN A 128 -15.67 -7.36 -29.31
C ASN A 128 -16.33 -5.99 -29.47
N SER A 129 -16.60 -5.29 -28.37
CA SER A 129 -17.22 -3.97 -28.38
C SER A 129 -16.27 -2.90 -28.94
N GLU A 130 -16.83 -1.81 -29.49
CA GLU A 130 -16.04 -0.67 -29.94
C GLU A 130 -15.13 -0.10 -28.85
N ILE A 131 -15.55 -0.18 -27.58
CA ILE A 131 -14.79 0.33 -26.43
C ILE A 131 -13.57 -0.56 -26.17
N GLY A 132 -13.76 -1.87 -26.13
CA GLY A 132 -12.67 -2.84 -25.96
C GLY A 132 -11.66 -2.77 -27.10
N LEU A 133 -12.12 -2.68 -28.35
CA LEU A 133 -11.26 -2.55 -29.53
C LEU A 133 -10.44 -1.25 -29.53
N LYS A 134 -11.05 -0.11 -29.15
CA LYS A 134 -10.33 1.16 -29.01
C LYS A 134 -9.20 1.06 -27.99
N ILE A 135 -9.48 0.46 -26.84
CA ILE A 135 -8.48 0.28 -25.78
C ILE A 135 -7.36 -0.65 -26.23
N HIS A 136 -7.68 -1.76 -26.90
CA HIS A 136 -6.67 -2.66 -27.45
C HIS A 136 -5.79 -1.96 -28.48
N HIS A 137 -6.37 -1.17 -29.38
CA HIS A 137 -5.61 -0.37 -30.36
C HIS A 137 -4.74 0.71 -29.69
N ASP A 138 -5.22 1.34 -28.61
CA ASP A 138 -4.46 2.32 -27.86
C ASP A 138 -3.36 1.70 -26.98
N THR A 139 -3.48 0.41 -26.66
CA THR A 139 -2.54 -0.36 -25.81
C THR A 139 -1.53 -1.14 -26.64
N GLU A 140 -1.82 -1.47 -27.90
CA GLU A 140 -0.87 -2.10 -28.80
C GLU A 140 0.39 -1.22 -28.91
N PRO A 141 1.59 -1.80 -28.77
CA PRO A 141 2.82 -1.06 -28.94
C PRO A 141 2.87 -0.56 -30.38
N ARG A 142 2.51 0.72 -30.58
CA ARG A 142 2.65 1.41 -31.86
C ARG A 142 4.09 1.21 -32.31
N THR A 143 4.25 0.43 -33.38
CA THR A 143 5.52 -0.02 -33.93
C THR A 143 6.45 1.19 -34.12
N ASP A 144 7.45 1.30 -33.23
CA ASP A 144 8.70 2.06 -33.12
C ASP A 144 9.02 3.32 -33.96
N LEU A 145 8.20 3.77 -34.92
CA LEU A 145 8.54 4.87 -35.84
C LEU A 145 7.63 6.10 -35.73
N GLN A 146 6.39 5.97 -35.21
CA GLN A 146 5.47 7.12 -35.05
C GLN A 146 5.49 7.75 -33.66
N MET A 147 6.14 7.11 -32.69
CA MET A 147 6.28 7.66 -31.34
C MET A 147 7.22 8.87 -31.30
N GLN A 148 8.08 9.06 -32.31
CA GLN A 148 9.01 10.19 -32.33
C GLN A 148 8.40 11.49 -32.91
N GLU A 149 7.43 11.44 -33.83
CA GLU A 149 6.86 12.66 -34.43
C GLU A 149 5.65 13.21 -33.67
N MET A 150 4.77 12.35 -33.14
CA MET A 150 3.58 12.83 -32.41
C MET A 150 3.85 13.18 -30.95
N VAL A 151 4.85 12.55 -30.31
CA VAL A 151 5.32 12.92 -28.96
C VAL A 151 6.10 14.24 -29.02
N VAL A 152 6.81 14.55 -30.11
CA VAL A 152 7.54 15.83 -30.21
C VAL A 152 6.60 17.02 -30.43
N GLY A 153 5.51 16.87 -31.20
CA GLY A 153 4.59 17.98 -31.49
C GLY A 153 3.72 18.43 -30.31
N GLY A 154 3.25 17.50 -29.47
CA GLY A 154 2.37 17.82 -28.34
C GLY A 154 3.11 18.14 -27.04
N TRP A 155 4.36 17.71 -26.89
CA TRP A 155 5.16 17.95 -25.69
C TRP A 155 6.02 19.20 -25.77
N MET A 156 6.11 19.87 -26.92
CA MET A 156 6.92 21.09 -27.05
C MET A 156 6.29 22.29 -26.31
N ASP A 157 4.98 22.30 -26.10
CA ASP A 157 4.29 23.36 -25.33
C ASP A 157 4.11 23.02 -23.83
N LEU A 158 4.35 21.76 -23.44
CA LEU A 158 4.45 21.30 -22.02
C LEU A 158 5.92 20.95 -21.63
N GLY A 159 6.88 21.41 -22.44
CA GLY A 159 8.23 20.86 -22.56
C GLY A 159 9.29 21.43 -21.65
N SER A 160 9.00 21.72 -20.37
CA SER A 160 10.05 22.14 -19.42
C SER A 160 10.29 21.20 -18.24
N SER A 161 9.46 20.18 -17.97
CA SER A 161 9.60 19.42 -16.72
C SER A 161 9.84 17.91 -16.82
N TRP A 162 9.57 17.24 -17.94
CA TRP A 162 9.69 15.77 -18.04
C TRP A 162 10.91 15.34 -18.85
N LYS A 163 12.10 15.60 -18.31
CA LYS A 163 13.30 14.86 -18.74
C LYS A 163 13.17 13.44 -18.20
N VAL A 164 12.83 12.49 -19.07
CA VAL A 164 13.12 11.08 -18.85
C VAL A 164 14.66 10.97 -18.80
N SER A 165 15.20 11.19 -17.61
CA SER A 165 16.63 11.10 -17.35
C SER A 165 16.98 9.63 -17.34
N ASP A 166 17.31 9.13 -18.53
CA ASP A 166 18.01 7.89 -18.74
C ASP A 166 19.36 7.99 -18.00
N SER A 167 19.38 7.56 -16.74
CA SER A 167 20.59 7.61 -15.94
C SER A 167 20.60 6.47 -14.94
N LYS A 168 21.68 5.69 -15.03
CA LYS A 168 22.17 4.69 -14.08
C LYS A 168 22.41 5.29 -12.68
N ARG A 169 21.39 5.91 -12.08
CA ARG A 169 21.39 6.37 -10.69
C ARG A 169 20.57 5.38 -9.91
N SER A 170 21.05 5.05 -8.70
CA SER A 170 20.34 4.16 -7.80
C SER A 170 18.85 4.54 -7.73
N PRO A 171 17.91 3.58 -7.67
CA PRO A 171 16.47 3.86 -7.61
C PRO A 171 16.06 4.72 -6.39
N TYR A 172 16.98 4.95 -5.45
CA TYR A 172 16.78 5.77 -4.27
C TYR A 172 17.13 7.25 -4.50
N LYS A 173 16.23 8.13 -4.06
CA LYS A 173 16.42 9.59 -4.07
C LYS A 173 17.49 10.09 -3.07
N ALA A 174 17.92 9.27 -2.10
CA ALA A 174 18.83 9.66 -1.01
C ALA A 174 20.00 8.67 -0.84
N SER A 175 21.12 9.14 -0.28
CA SER A 175 22.32 8.34 -0.03
C SER A 175 22.12 7.32 1.12
N TRP A 176 22.90 6.24 1.10
CA TRP A 176 22.83 5.17 2.10
C TRP A 176 22.99 5.69 3.54
N TRP A 177 23.96 6.57 3.78
CA TRP A 177 24.18 7.17 5.11
C TRP A 177 23.04 8.08 5.56
N ALA A 178 22.40 8.79 4.63
CA ALA A 178 21.24 9.62 4.96
C ALA A 178 20.05 8.75 5.37
N GLN A 179 19.81 7.63 4.65
CA GLN A 179 18.78 6.66 5.00
C GLN A 179 19.07 6.00 6.36
N MET A 180 20.30 5.54 6.58
CA MET A 180 20.74 4.92 7.84
C MET A 180 20.54 5.87 9.02
N ARG A 181 21.00 7.13 8.91
CA ARG A 181 20.83 8.13 9.96
C ARG A 181 19.35 8.43 10.23
N ALA A 182 18.53 8.53 9.20
CA ALA A 182 17.09 8.79 9.35
C ALA A 182 16.37 7.63 10.05
N VAL A 183 16.68 6.38 9.69
CA VAL A 183 16.12 5.18 10.32
C VAL A 183 16.59 5.05 11.76
N LEU A 184 17.88 5.27 12.03
CA LEU A 184 18.42 5.24 13.41
C LEU A 184 17.80 6.32 14.29
N TRP A 185 17.69 7.54 13.79
CA TRP A 185 17.04 8.64 14.52
C TRP A 185 15.56 8.36 14.80
N ARG A 186 14.83 7.86 13.80
CA ARG A 186 13.42 7.48 13.96
C ARG A 186 13.26 6.32 14.94
N SER A 187 14.13 5.32 14.87
CA SER A 187 14.15 4.17 15.79
C SER A 187 14.41 4.65 17.22
N TRP A 188 15.43 5.49 17.42
CA TRP A 188 15.74 6.09 18.71
C TRP A 188 14.56 6.87 19.30
N LEU A 189 13.91 7.72 18.49
CA LEU A 189 12.72 8.46 18.91
C LEU A 189 11.55 7.54 19.26
N ALA A 190 11.31 6.48 18.50
CA ALA A 190 10.26 5.51 18.77
C ALA A 190 10.52 4.80 20.10
N THR A 191 11.74 4.31 20.32
CA THR A 191 12.14 3.65 21.57
C THR A 191 12.03 4.59 22.77
N MET A 192 12.50 5.84 22.64
CA MET A 192 12.41 6.83 23.73
C MET A 192 10.96 7.23 24.07
N LYS A 193 10.05 7.15 23.10
CA LYS A 193 8.61 7.43 23.30
C LYS A 193 7.87 6.28 23.99
N GLU A 194 8.47 5.11 24.14
CA GLU A 194 7.93 3.97 24.88
C GLU A 194 8.67 3.80 26.24
N PRO A 195 8.47 4.73 27.20
CA PRO A 195 9.25 4.75 28.43
C PRO A 195 8.99 3.55 29.35
N VAL A 196 7.88 2.83 29.17
CA VAL A 196 7.49 1.71 30.05
C VAL A 196 8.49 0.56 29.93
N LEU A 197 8.80 0.13 28.72
CA LEU A 197 9.76 -0.96 28.46
C LEU A 197 11.16 -0.61 28.97
N ILE A 198 11.61 0.62 28.73
CA ILE A 198 12.92 1.10 29.20
C ILE A 198 12.96 1.14 30.74
N LYS A 199 11.94 1.72 31.38
CA LYS A 199 11.87 1.82 32.85
C LYS A 199 11.86 0.45 33.52
N VAL A 200 11.08 -0.51 33.00
CA VAL A 200 11.02 -1.87 33.53
C VAL A 200 12.37 -2.56 33.41
N ARG A 201 13.03 -2.47 32.24
CA ARG A 201 14.37 -3.05 32.05
C ARG A 201 15.42 -2.44 32.98
N VAL A 202 15.46 -1.11 33.09
CA VAL A 202 16.40 -0.41 33.99
C VAL A 202 16.15 -0.80 35.44
N LEU A 203 14.89 -0.81 35.90
CA LEU A 203 14.53 -1.20 37.26
C LEU A 203 14.93 -2.65 37.55
N GLN A 204 14.62 -3.58 36.64
CA GLN A 204 14.98 -4.99 36.77
C GLN A 204 16.50 -5.18 36.89
N THR A 205 17.28 -4.52 36.03
CA THR A 205 18.75 -4.63 36.06
C THR A 205 19.33 -4.04 37.35
N VAL A 206 18.79 -2.92 37.85
CA VAL A 206 19.20 -2.35 39.14
C VAL A 206 18.86 -3.30 40.29
N LEU A 207 17.67 -3.89 40.32
CA LEU A 207 17.26 -4.84 41.37
C LEU A 207 18.13 -6.11 41.39
N VAL A 208 18.42 -6.69 40.22
CA VAL A 208 19.29 -7.86 40.11
C VAL A 208 20.72 -7.50 40.53
N GLY A 209 21.24 -6.36 40.09
CA GLY A 209 22.57 -5.88 40.47
C GLY A 209 22.71 -5.66 41.98
N LEU A 210 21.68 -5.08 42.61
CA LEU A 210 21.63 -4.92 44.06
C LEU A 210 21.56 -6.27 44.79
N LEU A 211 20.76 -7.22 44.32
CA LEU A 211 20.67 -8.56 44.92
C LEU A 211 22.03 -9.27 44.89
N ILE A 212 22.70 -9.29 43.73
CA ILE A 212 24.03 -9.89 43.60
C ILE A 212 25.04 -9.13 44.48
N GLY A 213 25.00 -7.80 44.50
CA GLY A 213 25.87 -6.97 45.33
C GLY A 213 25.73 -7.25 46.83
N VAL A 214 24.51 -7.50 47.31
CA VAL A 214 24.24 -7.86 48.72
C VAL A 214 24.68 -9.29 49.03
N ILE A 215 24.41 -10.26 48.14
CA ILE A 215 24.79 -11.67 48.36
C ILE A 215 26.31 -11.84 48.45
N TYR A 216 27.05 -11.11 47.63
CA TYR A 216 28.52 -11.19 47.57
C TYR A 216 29.21 -10.04 48.31
N TYR A 217 28.51 -9.34 49.21
CA TYR A 217 29.08 -8.25 49.99
C TYR A 217 30.12 -8.78 51.00
N GLY A 218 31.27 -8.10 51.11
CA GLY A 218 32.26 -8.40 52.16
C GLY A 218 33.03 -9.70 51.96
N GLN A 219 33.33 -10.10 50.72
CA GLN A 219 34.16 -11.28 50.46
C GLN A 219 35.63 -11.07 50.86
N GLU A 220 36.17 -12.03 51.61
CA GLU A 220 37.58 -12.08 51.97
C GLU A 220 38.40 -12.67 50.81
N LEU A 221 39.65 -12.21 50.64
CA LEU A 221 40.57 -12.64 49.58
C LEU A 221 41.21 -14.01 49.88
N ASN A 222 40.37 -15.00 50.17
CA ASN A 222 40.75 -16.40 50.44
C ASN A 222 40.33 -17.31 49.27
N GLN A 223 40.76 -18.57 49.27
CA GLN A 223 40.42 -19.55 48.22
C GLN A 223 38.90 -19.69 48.01
N ASP A 224 38.11 -19.65 49.09
CA ASP A 224 36.64 -19.65 49.04
C ASP A 224 36.08 -18.34 48.45
N GLY A 225 36.75 -17.21 48.70
CA GLY A 225 36.40 -15.91 48.12
C GLY A 225 36.59 -15.89 46.61
N VAL A 226 37.65 -16.53 46.09
CA VAL A 226 37.87 -16.68 44.64
C VAL A 226 36.74 -17.49 43.99
N MET A 227 36.28 -18.56 44.64
CA MET A 227 35.14 -19.35 44.17
C MET A 227 33.83 -18.54 44.17
N ASN A 228 33.58 -17.75 45.22
CA ASN A 228 32.42 -16.88 45.33
C ASN A 228 32.40 -15.80 44.23
N ILE A 229 33.55 -15.18 43.93
CA ILE A 229 33.69 -14.18 42.86
C ILE A 229 33.40 -14.80 41.49
N ASN A 230 33.92 -16.01 41.21
CA ASN A 230 33.63 -16.72 39.97
C ASN A 230 32.13 -17.02 39.81
N GLY A 231 31.45 -17.39 40.91
CA GLY A 231 29.99 -17.57 40.93
C GLY A 231 29.23 -16.28 40.63
N ALA A 232 29.65 -15.15 41.21
CA ALA A 232 29.04 -13.85 40.96
C ALA A 232 29.16 -13.41 39.49
N ILE A 233 30.35 -13.57 38.88
CA ILE A 233 30.60 -13.26 37.48
C ILE A 233 29.74 -14.15 36.56
N PHE A 234 29.63 -15.44 36.87
CA PHE A 234 28.80 -16.39 36.12
C PHE A 234 27.32 -15.97 36.12
N ILE A 235 26.77 -15.60 37.28
CA ILE A 235 25.38 -15.14 37.42
C ILE A 235 25.15 -13.82 36.66
N LEU A 236 26.09 -12.88 36.69
CA LEU A 236 26.00 -11.62 35.94
C LEU A 236 25.97 -11.85 34.41
N ILE A 237 26.87 -12.69 33.90
CA ILE A 237 26.94 -13.03 32.47
C ILE A 237 25.64 -13.71 32.01
N ILE A 238 25.13 -14.65 32.82
CA ILE A 238 23.85 -15.31 32.56
C ILE A 238 22.70 -14.31 32.49
N ASN A 239 22.61 -13.40 33.48
CA ASN A 239 21.53 -12.42 33.52
C ASN A 239 21.55 -11.49 32.30
N MET A 240 22.73 -10.99 31.93
CA MET A 240 22.91 -10.14 30.74
C MET A 240 22.55 -10.87 29.44
N THR A 241 22.88 -12.16 29.35
CA THR A 241 22.59 -12.97 28.15
C THR A 241 21.09 -13.23 28.02
N PHE A 242 20.41 -13.67 29.10
CA PHE A 242 18.97 -13.92 29.06
C PHE A 242 18.16 -12.65 28.79
N GLN A 243 18.55 -11.50 29.36
CA GLN A 243 17.88 -10.22 29.09
C GLN A 243 17.90 -9.84 27.60
N ASN A 244 18.99 -10.14 26.89
CA ASN A 244 19.10 -9.88 25.45
C ASN A 244 18.33 -10.91 24.61
N VAL A 245 18.26 -12.17 25.05
CA VAL A 245 17.52 -13.23 24.34
C VAL A 245 16.00 -12.95 24.34
N PHE A 246 15.44 -12.53 25.47
CA PHE A 246 14.02 -12.15 25.55
C PHE A 246 13.65 -10.94 24.68
N ALA A 247 14.62 -10.07 24.36
CA ALA A 247 14.40 -8.93 23.47
C ALA A 247 14.37 -9.29 21.98
N VAL A 248 14.79 -10.50 21.60
CA VAL A 248 14.80 -11.01 20.22
C VAL A 248 13.66 -11.98 19.96
N ILE A 249 13.17 -12.66 21.01
CA ILE A 249 12.07 -13.65 20.92
C ILE A 249 10.68 -13.00 20.95
N ASN A 250 10.57 -11.80 21.53
CA ASN A 250 9.36 -10.96 21.48
C ASN A 250 9.49 -9.88 20.40
#